data_AF-A0A7X2LRY3-F1
#
_entry.id   AF-A0A7X2LRY3-F1
#
_cell.length_a   1.000
_cell.length_b   1.000
_cell.length_c   1.000
_cell.angle_alpha   90.00
_cell.angle_beta   90.00
_cell.angle_gamma   90.00
#
_symmetry.space_group_name_H-M   'P 1'
#
loop_
_entity.id
_entity.type
_entity.pdbx_description
1 polymer ?
#
loop_
_entity_poly.entity_id
_entity_poly.type
_entity_poly.pdbx_seq_one_letter_code
_entity_poly.pdbx_strand_id
1 'polypeptide(L)' 'MLDKNHRRWKELATGTFSLATDNFGLQMFLTRSISRFSKPQPPGELEKTAAEIHSFFIKYERLLAREISLISK' A
#
# COMPACT_ATOMS: atom_id res chain seq x y z
N MET A 1 11.24 -10.47 -2.73
CA MET A 1 10.12 -9.66 -3.22
C MET A 1 8.86 -10.11 -2.51
N LEU A 2 8.12 -9.19 -1.88
CA LEU A 2 6.92 -9.55 -1.11
C LEU A 2 5.81 -10.07 -2.01
N ASP A 3 5.12 -11.13 -1.56
CA ASP A 3 4.02 -11.75 -2.30
C ASP A 3 2.87 -10.76 -2.53
N LYS A 4 2.20 -10.86 -3.68
CA LYS A 4 1.07 -9.98 -4.03
C LYS A 4 -0.14 -10.15 -3.09
N ASN A 5 -0.26 -11.30 -2.43
CA ASN A 5 -1.33 -11.60 -1.48
C ASN A 5 -0.93 -11.28 -0.03
N HIS A 6 0.22 -10.65 0.20
CA HIS A 6 0.65 -10.29 1.54
C HIS A 6 -0.37 -9.36 2.22
N ARG A 7 -0.80 -9.69 3.44
CA ARG A 7 -1.87 -8.96 4.16
C ARG A 7 -1.62 -7.46 4.27
N ARG A 8 -0.34 -7.05 4.37
CA ARG A 8 0.07 -5.65 4.51
C ARG A 8 -0.40 -4.76 3.38
N TRP A 9 -0.59 -5.29 2.17
CA TRP A 9 -1.11 -4.48 1.06
C TRP A 9 -2.53 -3.99 1.32
N LYS A 10 -3.38 -4.85 1.92
CA LYS A 10 -4.72 -4.48 2.34
C LYS A 10 -4.67 -3.53 3.54
N GLU A 11 -3.81 -3.81 4.53
CA GLU A 11 -3.66 -2.96 5.71
C GLU A 11 -3.15 -1.55 5.36
N LEU A 12 -2.27 -1.41 4.36
CA LEU A 12 -1.83 -0.13 3.81
C LEU A 12 -2.98 0.60 3.08
N ALA A 13 -3.80 -0.14 2.32
CA ALA A 13 -4.94 0.45 1.60
C ALA A 13 -5.97 1.06 2.55
N THR A 14 -6.19 0.45 3.72
CA THR A 14 -7.16 0.89 4.72
C THR A 14 -6.57 1.77 5.82
N GLY A 15 -5.23 1.88 5.88
CA GLY A 15 -4.53 2.63 6.93
C GLY A 15 -4.47 1.91 8.27
N THR A 16 -4.85 0.63 8.33
CA THR A 16 -4.66 -0.24 9.50
C THR A 16 -3.17 -0.45 9.80
N PHE A 17 -2.33 -0.44 8.76
CA PHE A 17 -0.89 -0.36 8.88
C PHE A 17 -0.41 0.96 8.29
N SER A 18 0.27 1.76 9.11
CA SER A 18 0.88 3.02 8.69
C SER A 18 2.37 2.81 8.45
N LEU A 19 2.88 3.42 7.38
CA LEU A 19 4.26 3.31 6.97
C LEU A 19 4.93 4.68 7.12
N ALA A 20 5.92 4.76 8.01
CA ALA A 20 6.77 5.95 8.11
C ALA A 20 7.72 6.01 6.91
N THR A 21 7.42 6.88 5.96
CA THR A 21 8.20 7.10 4.74
C THR A 21 8.36 8.59 4.50
N ASP A 22 9.53 8.99 4.00
CA ASP A 22 9.81 10.37 3.57
C ASP A 22 9.49 10.58 2.07
N ASN A 23 9.05 9.52 1.38
CA ASN A 23 8.68 9.57 -0.02
C ASN A 23 7.28 10.20 -0.19
N PHE A 24 7.24 11.46 -0.62
CA PHE A 24 5.99 12.20 -0.81
C PHE A 24 5.01 11.50 -1.79
N GLY A 25 5.51 10.91 -2.87
CA GLY A 25 4.67 10.20 -3.83
C GLY A 25 3.94 9.01 -3.21
N LEU A 26 4.64 8.24 -2.36
CA LEU A 26 4.06 7.15 -1.60
C LEU A 26 3.08 7.66 -0.52
N GLN A 27 3.43 8.71 0.22
CA GLN A 27 2.52 9.32 1.21
C GLN A 27 1.20 9.74 0.58
N MET A 28 1.25 10.45 -0.56
CA MET A 28 0.06 10.91 -1.27
C MET A 28 -0.78 9.74 -1.79
N PHE A 29 -0.13 8.70 -2.31
CA PHE A 29 -0.82 7.53 -2.80
C PHE A 29 -1.55 6.77 -1.68
N LEU A 30 -0.87 6.51 -0.56
CA LEU A 30 -1.49 5.85 0.60
C LEU A 30 -2.61 6.71 1.19
N THR A 31 -2.42 8.03 1.34
CA THR A 31 -3.45 8.95 1.83
C THR A 31 -4.71 8.92 0.96
N ARG A 32 -4.55 8.89 -0.37
CA ARG A 32 -5.66 8.77 -1.31
C ARG A 32 -6.40 7.45 -1.16
N SER A 33 -5.66 6.34 -1.02
CA SER A 33 -6.24 5.01 -0.82
C SER A 33 -7.02 4.95 0.50
N ILE A 34 -6.44 5.40 1.60
CA ILE A 34 -7.11 5.46 2.91
C ILE A 34 -8.37 6.31 2.84
N SER A 35 -8.30 7.48 2.20
CA SER A 35 -9.46 8.36 2.02
C SER A 35 -10.58 7.70 1.20
N ARG A 36 -10.24 6.87 0.20
CA ARG A 36 -11.23 6.09 -0.56
C ARG A 36 -12.00 5.14 0.37
N PHE A 37 -11.31 4.43 1.26
CA PHE A 37 -11.93 3.49 2.19
C PHE A 37 -12.54 4.14 3.45
N SER A 38 -12.59 5.48 3.54
CA SER A 38 -13.37 6.19 4.57
C SER A 38 -14.89 6.00 4.41
N LYS A 39 -15.33 5.52 3.25
CA LYS A 39 -16.73 5.19 2.92
C LYS A 39 -16.83 3.74 2.45
N PRO A 40 -18.00 3.09 2.61
CA PRO A 40 -18.22 1.75 2.06
C PRO A 40 -17.85 1.68 0.58
N GLN A 41 -17.05 0.68 0.23
CA GLN A 41 -16.61 0.43 -1.14
C GLN A 41 -17.32 -0.81 -1.71
N PRO A 42 -17.49 -0.90 -3.04
CA PRO A 42 -18.02 -2.10 -3.67
C PRO A 42 -17.12 -3.33 -3.39
N PRO A 43 -17.68 -4.55 -3.41
CA PRO A 43 -16.90 -5.77 -3.25
C PRO A 43 -15.75 -5.86 -4.26
N GLY A 44 -14.58 -6.30 -3.81
CA GLY A 44 -13.39 -6.47 -4.66
C GLY A 44 -12.50 -5.22 -4.82
N GLU A 45 -12.97 -4.04 -4.40
CA GLU A 45 -12.19 -2.79 -4.52
C GLU A 45 -10.95 -2.82 -3.61
N LEU A 46 -11.02 -3.50 -2.46
CA LEU A 46 -9.88 -3.68 -1.55
C LEU A 46 -8.78 -4.52 -2.19
N GLU A 47 -9.13 -5.64 -2.82
CA GLU A 47 -8.20 -6.51 -3.53
C GLU A 47 -7.51 -5.77 -4.69
N LYS A 48 -8.30 -4.99 -5.44
CA LYS A 48 -7.78 -4.16 -6.54
C LYS A 48 -6.81 -3.10 -6.02
N THR A 49 -7.18 -2.37 -4.98
CA THR A 49 -6.32 -1.32 -4.41
C THR A 49 -5.04 -1.92 -3.80
N ALA A 50 -5.14 -3.07 -3.13
CA ALA A 50 -3.98 -3.79 -2.63
C ALA A 50 -3.02 -4.21 -3.76
N ALA A 51 -3.55 -4.67 -4.90
CA ALA A 51 -2.75 -5.00 -6.08
C ALA A 51 -2.09 -3.75 -6.72
N GLU A 52 -2.78 -2.60 -6.74
CA GLU A 52 -2.22 -1.32 -7.17
C GLU A 52 -1.07 -0.88 -6.25
N ILE A 53 -1.23 -1.03 -4.93
CA ILE A 53 -0.17 -0.74 -3.95
C ILE A 53 1.04 -1.64 -4.18
N HIS A 54 0.84 -2.95 -4.27
CA HIS A 54 1.92 -3.89 -4.57
C HIS A 54 2.65 -3.51 -5.86
N SER A 55 1.92 -3.23 -6.94
CA SER A 55 2.49 -2.84 -8.23
C SER A 55 3.31 -1.55 -8.14
N PHE A 56 2.89 -0.59 -7.33
CA PHE A 56 3.65 0.64 -7.08
C PHE A 56 4.99 0.32 -6.40
N PHE A 57 4.98 -0.51 -5.35
CA PHE A 57 6.21 -0.92 -4.66
C PHE A 57 7.16 -1.70 -5.57
N ILE A 58 6.63 -2.57 -6.43
CA ILE A 58 7.43 -3.31 -7.41
C ILE A 58 8.06 -2.36 -8.42
N LYS A 59 7.27 -1.44 -8.99
CA LYS A 59 7.75 -0.47 -9.98
C LYS A 59 8.86 0.43 -9.43
N TYR A 60 8.79 0.78 -8.15
CA TYR A 60 9.73 1.68 -7.49
C TYR A 60 10.61 0.96 -6.45
N GLU A 61 10.82 -0.35 -6.59
CA GLU A 61 11.49 -1.20 -5.59
C GLU A 61 12.85 -0.65 -5.14
N ARG A 62 13.66 -0.15 -6.09
CA ARG A 62 14.97 0.45 -5.78
C ARG A 62 14.88 1.70 -4.91
N LEU A 63 13.85 2.52 -5.12
CA LEU A 63 13.64 3.75 -4.35
C LEU A 63 12.97 3.47 -2.99
N LEU A 64 12.22 2.37 -2.90
CA LEU A 64 11.39 2.02 -1.75
C LEU A 64 11.94 0.81 -0.97
N ALA A 65 13.23 0.51 -1.10
CA ALA A 65 13.85 -0.67 -0.48
C ALA A 65 13.70 -0.65 1.06
N ARG A 66 13.79 0.53 1.69
CA ARG A 66 13.56 0.71 3.13
C ARG A 66 12.13 0.34 3.50
N GLU A 67 11.17 0.86 2.78
CA GLU A 67 9.75 0.63 2.98
C GLU A 67 9.39 -0.85 2.77
N ILE A 68 9.93 -1.48 1.74
CA ILE A 68 9.73 -2.92 1.47
C ILE A 68 10.27 -3.76 2.63
N SER A 69 11.41 -3.39 3.21
CA SER A 69 11.93 -4.04 4.42
C SER A 69 10.96 -3.91 5.61
N LEU A 70 10.35 -2.73 5.81
CA LEU A 70 9.38 -2.52 6.89
C LEU A 70 8.10 -3.35 6.70
N ILE A 71 7.64 -3.51 5.46
CA ILE A 71 6.45 -4.30 5.14
C ILE A 71 6.71 -5.80 5.32
N SER A 72 7.95 -6.24 5.14
CA SER A 72 8.36 -7.64 5.27
C SER A 72 8.52 -8.12 6.72
N LYS A 73 8.37 -7.23 7.71
CA LYS A 73 8.40 -7.54 9.14
C LYS A 73 6.99 -7.82 9.69
#